data_AF-A0A973J6F9-F1
#
_entry.id   AF-A0A973J6F9-F1
#
_cell.length_a   1.000
_cell.length_b   1.000
_cell.length_c   1.000
_cell.angle_alpha   90.00
_cell.angle_beta   90.00
_cell.angle_gamma   90.00
#
_symmetry.space_group_name_H-M   'P 1'
#
loop_
_entity.id
_entity.type
_entity.pdbx_description
1 polymer ?
#
loop_
_entity_poly.entity_id
_entity_poly.type
_entity_poly.pdbx_seq_one_letter_code
_entity_poly.pdbx_strand_id
1 'polypeptide(L)'
;MAESITTSDPLSLVQEGRAALIAGDTYTARQCFRQALEIDSGFVDALIGIAGTVRAYREKRDYLLRALRIEPDHPEARAILAQVEARLAAGEVLAPGGVVVRESVAESPALPSPELVEQPNASDAGIAFCYRHPKRETGLRCTSCDRPICADCVRAAAVGQLCPECARSRRPVNYQVAVGDLLINGLVAVVYGFLMSIIAGFGLAMIGFFSLFLAFILGPSAGELLVRLIERLNRKRGRSIQITVSLGYLLGATLVVIFFFNLSLLLFTLAAVATAVARLR
;
A
#
# COMPACT_ATOMS: atom_id res chain seq x y z
N MET A 1 -4.67 -1.23 -29.52
CA MET A 1 -3.32 -1.23 -30.12
C MET A 1 -2.68 0.08 -29.74
N ALA A 2 -1.81 0.06 -28.74
CA ALA A 2 -1.00 1.20 -28.32
C ALA A 2 0.39 0.64 -28.01
N GLU A 3 1.28 0.85 -28.98
CA GLU A 3 2.72 1.04 -28.85
C GLU A 3 3.52 0.18 -27.86
N SER A 4 4.08 -0.89 -28.40
CA SER A 4 5.34 -1.50 -27.97
C SER A 4 6.51 -0.53 -28.24
N ILE A 5 6.77 0.39 -27.32
CA ILE A 5 7.96 1.25 -27.34
C ILE A 5 9.05 0.54 -26.52
N THR A 6 10.03 -0.03 -27.22
CA THR A 6 11.41 -0.32 -26.76
C THR A 6 11.56 -0.98 -25.37
N THR A 7 11.40 -2.30 -25.31
CA THR A 7 11.64 -3.12 -24.10
C THR A 7 13.12 -3.44 -23.82
N SER A 8 14.10 -2.64 -24.26
CA SER A 8 15.52 -3.03 -24.13
C SER A 8 16.49 -1.96 -23.63
N ASP A 9 16.06 -0.71 -23.44
CA ASP A 9 16.97 0.35 -22.99
C ASP A 9 16.85 0.50 -21.46
N PRO A 10 17.93 0.30 -20.67
CA PRO A 10 17.85 0.39 -19.20
C PRO A 10 17.35 1.76 -18.73
N LEU A 11 17.61 2.81 -19.51
CA LEU A 11 17.20 4.18 -19.18
C LEU A 11 15.67 4.39 -19.28
N SER A 12 14.99 3.77 -20.24
CA SER A 12 13.52 3.88 -20.36
C SER A 12 12.83 3.18 -19.18
N LEU A 13 13.33 2.02 -18.77
CA LEU A 13 12.84 1.28 -17.61
C LEU A 13 13.00 2.08 -16.32
N VAL A 14 14.11 2.81 -16.15
CA VAL A 14 14.28 3.70 -14.99
C VAL A 14 13.30 4.88 -15.03
N GLN A 15 13.06 5.47 -16.19
CA GLN A 15 12.07 6.56 -16.31
C GLN A 15 10.66 6.10 -15.97
N GLU A 16 10.24 4.94 -16.48
CA GLU A 16 8.97 4.31 -16.11
C GLU A 16 8.89 4.00 -14.62
N GLY A 17 9.97 3.46 -14.04
CA GLY A 17 10.06 3.17 -12.62
C GLY A 17 9.91 4.43 -11.76
N ARG A 18 10.53 5.55 -12.18
CA ARG A 18 10.40 6.86 -11.52
C ARG A 18 8.96 7.40 -11.64
N ALA A 19 8.33 7.29 -12.81
CA ALA A 19 6.93 7.67 -12.99
C ALA A 19 5.99 6.85 -12.09
N ALA A 20 6.23 5.54 -11.98
CA ALA A 20 5.48 4.66 -11.09
C ALA A 20 5.68 5.01 -9.60
N LEU A 21 6.90 5.41 -9.19
CA LEU A 21 7.15 5.92 -7.83
C LEU A 21 6.35 7.18 -7.54
N ILE A 22 6.31 8.13 -8.48
CA ILE A 22 5.53 9.38 -8.36
C ILE A 22 4.03 9.07 -8.26
N ALA A 23 3.56 8.06 -9.00
CA ALA A 23 2.19 7.56 -8.93
C ALA A 23 1.88 6.75 -7.65
N GLY A 24 2.86 6.54 -6.76
CA GLY A 24 2.71 5.75 -5.54
C GLY A 24 2.67 4.23 -5.77
N ASP A 25 2.97 3.76 -6.98
CA ASP A 25 3.02 2.35 -7.32
C ASP A 25 4.42 1.76 -7.09
N THR A 26 4.72 1.47 -5.83
CA THR A 26 6.02 0.90 -5.45
C THR A 26 6.27 -0.50 -6.03
N TYR A 27 5.21 -1.22 -6.42
CA TYR A 27 5.35 -2.57 -6.99
C TYR A 27 5.87 -2.48 -8.42
N THR A 28 5.17 -1.72 -9.26
CA THR A 28 5.54 -1.53 -10.67
C THR A 28 6.91 -0.86 -10.75
N ALA A 29 7.16 0.17 -9.94
CA ALA A 29 8.47 0.81 -9.87
C ALA A 29 9.60 -0.18 -9.60
N ARG A 30 9.43 -1.06 -8.60
CA ARG A 30 10.43 -2.06 -8.24
C ARG A 30 10.68 -3.07 -9.35
N GLN A 31 9.63 -3.46 -10.10
CA GLN A 31 9.77 -4.36 -11.24
C GLN A 31 10.60 -3.71 -12.36
N CYS A 32 10.28 -2.46 -12.73
CA CYS A 32 11.01 -1.73 -13.75
C CYS A 32 12.50 -1.57 -13.39
N PHE A 33 12.81 -1.19 -12.14
CA PHE A 33 14.20 -1.07 -11.70
C PHE A 33 14.94 -2.41 -11.65
N ARG A 34 14.27 -3.51 -11.30
CA ARG A 34 14.89 -4.84 -11.35
C ARG A 34 15.22 -5.26 -12.78
N GLN A 35 14.30 -5.04 -13.71
CA GLN A 35 14.54 -5.32 -15.13
C GLN A 35 15.71 -4.49 -15.67
N ALA A 36 15.81 -3.21 -15.27
CA ALA A 36 16.97 -2.39 -15.62
C ALA A 36 18.28 -2.97 -15.10
N LEU A 37 18.30 -3.51 -13.87
CA LEU A 37 19.49 -4.18 -13.30
C LEU A 37 19.78 -5.57 -13.87
N GLU A 38 18.80 -6.24 -14.47
CA GLU A 38 19.01 -7.49 -15.21
C GLU A 38 19.72 -7.24 -16.54
N ILE A 39 19.44 -6.10 -17.18
CA ILE A 39 20.12 -5.66 -18.41
C ILE A 39 21.51 -5.12 -18.08
N ASP A 40 21.60 -4.21 -17.11
CA ASP A 40 22.86 -3.65 -16.63
C ASP A 40 22.90 -3.64 -15.09
N SER A 41 23.61 -4.62 -14.54
CA SER A 41 23.80 -4.77 -13.09
C SER A 41 24.53 -3.60 -12.42
N GLY A 42 25.23 -2.78 -13.21
CA GLY A 42 25.98 -1.61 -12.78
C GLY A 42 25.20 -0.29 -12.88
N PHE A 43 23.93 -0.31 -13.30
CA PHE A 43 23.19 0.92 -13.55
C PHE A 43 22.84 1.67 -12.23
N VAL A 44 23.58 2.75 -11.97
CA VAL A 44 23.55 3.53 -10.72
C VAL A 44 22.14 4.08 -10.44
N ASP A 45 21.49 4.65 -11.46
CA ASP A 45 20.15 5.22 -11.34
C ASP A 45 19.08 4.18 -10.94
N ALA A 46 19.22 2.93 -11.38
CA ALA A 46 18.30 1.86 -10.99
C ALA A 46 18.52 1.43 -9.53
N LEU A 47 19.77 1.38 -9.06
CA LEU A 47 20.08 1.10 -7.65
C LEU A 47 19.50 2.16 -6.72
N ILE A 48 19.60 3.44 -7.09
CA ILE A 48 18.98 4.56 -6.36
C ILE A 48 17.46 4.45 -6.40
N GLY A 49 16.90 4.12 -7.58
CA GLY A 49 15.47 3.86 -7.75
C GLY A 49 14.96 2.76 -6.81
N ILE A 50 15.67 1.63 -6.71
CA ILE A 50 15.33 0.56 -5.77
C ILE A 50 15.41 1.03 -4.33
N ALA A 51 16.44 1.80 -3.96
CA ALA A 51 16.58 2.37 -2.62
C ALA A 51 15.36 3.24 -2.24
N GLY A 52 14.73 3.91 -3.20
CA GLY A 52 13.47 4.64 -3.02
C GLY A 52 12.24 3.76 -2.77
N THR A 53 12.25 2.50 -3.20
CA THR A 53 11.14 1.55 -2.97
C THR A 53 11.22 0.83 -1.62
N VAL A 54 12.40 0.82 -0.98
CA VAL A 54 12.67 0.01 0.21
C VAL A 54 12.36 0.81 1.48
N ARG A 55 11.67 0.17 2.43
CA ARG A 55 11.30 0.82 3.70
C ARG A 55 12.33 0.66 4.81
N ALA A 56 13.08 -0.44 4.83
CA ALA A 56 14.11 -0.62 5.85
C ALA A 56 15.30 0.30 5.54
N TYR A 57 15.64 1.20 6.47
CA TYR A 57 16.77 2.11 6.29
C TYR A 57 18.09 1.34 6.13
N ARG A 58 18.23 0.17 6.77
CA ARG A 58 19.39 -0.71 6.61
C ARG A 58 19.56 -1.20 5.17
N GLU A 59 18.49 -1.77 4.60
CA GLU A 59 18.51 -2.22 3.20
C GLU A 59 18.71 -1.05 2.23
N LYS A 60 18.08 0.11 2.50
CA LYS A 60 18.25 1.33 1.71
C LYS A 60 19.72 1.77 1.66
N ARG A 61 20.41 1.72 2.81
CA ARG A 61 21.85 2.01 2.91
C ARG A 61 22.67 1.08 2.03
N ASP A 62 22.38 -0.22 2.05
CA ASP A 62 23.17 -1.21 1.30
C ASP A 62 23.08 -1.00 -0.22
N TYR A 63 21.92 -0.61 -0.75
CA TYR A 63 21.78 -0.27 -2.18
C TYR A 63 22.52 1.03 -2.54
N LEU A 64 22.50 2.04 -1.67
CA LEU A 64 23.21 3.31 -1.91
C LEU A 64 24.73 3.12 -1.87
N LEU A 65 25.24 2.30 -0.94
CA LEU A 65 26.65 1.91 -0.91
C LEU A 65 27.07 1.08 -2.13
N ARG A 66 26.16 0.29 -2.71
CA ARG A 66 26.41 -0.39 -4.00
C ARG A 66 26.50 0.61 -5.15
N ALA A 67 25.61 1.60 -5.19
CA ALA A 67 25.64 2.65 -6.21
C ALA A 67 26.95 3.45 -6.15
N LEU A 68 27.37 3.87 -4.95
CA LEU A 68 28.61 4.63 -4.74
C LEU A 68 29.90 3.83 -4.96
N ARG A 69 29.83 2.49 -4.92
CA ARG A 69 30.97 1.65 -5.33
C ARG A 69 31.23 1.69 -6.84
N ILE A 70 30.19 1.96 -7.63
CA ILE A 70 30.28 2.04 -9.09
C ILE A 70 30.63 3.46 -9.50
N GLU A 71 29.88 4.45 -9.00
CA GLU A 71 30.11 5.87 -9.25
C GLU A 71 30.30 6.63 -7.93
N PRO A 72 31.56 6.82 -7.50
CA PRO A 72 31.86 7.38 -6.18
C PRO A 72 31.35 8.80 -5.98
N ASP A 73 31.38 9.63 -7.03
CA ASP A 73 31.05 11.06 -6.99
C ASP A 73 29.59 11.38 -7.31
N HIS A 74 28.71 10.37 -7.32
CA HIS A 74 27.32 10.61 -7.64
C HIS A 74 26.60 11.41 -6.53
N PRO A 75 26.18 12.66 -6.81
CA PRO A 75 25.75 13.60 -5.78
C PRO A 75 24.43 13.19 -5.11
N GLU A 76 23.50 12.62 -5.89
CA GLU A 76 22.19 12.20 -5.40
C GLU A 76 22.32 11.02 -4.43
N ALA A 77 23.11 9.99 -4.78
CA ALA A 77 23.34 8.85 -3.89
C ALA A 77 24.02 9.25 -2.58
N ARG A 78 25.01 10.16 -2.61
CA ARG A 78 25.66 10.68 -1.39
C ARG A 78 24.68 11.43 -0.49
N ALA A 79 23.85 12.29 -1.06
CA ALA A 79 22.86 13.05 -0.29
C ALA A 79 21.82 12.13 0.37
N ILE A 80 21.30 11.15 -0.37
CA ILE A 80 20.34 10.17 0.18
C ILE A 80 21.00 9.30 1.25
N LEU A 81 22.25 8.88 1.06
CA LEU A 81 22.99 8.06 2.03
C LEU A 81 23.17 8.81 3.36
N ALA A 82 23.64 10.06 3.31
CA ALA A 82 23.81 10.88 4.50
C ALA A 82 22.51 11.04 5.29
N GLN A 83 21.38 11.24 4.59
CA GLN A 83 20.06 11.30 5.22
C GLN A 83 19.67 9.96 5.88
N VAL A 84 19.91 8.83 5.21
CA VAL A 84 19.60 7.50 5.71
C VAL A 84 20.44 7.15 6.94
N GLU A 85 21.73 7.49 6.93
CA GLU A 85 22.63 7.26 8.06
C GLU A 85 22.26 8.10 9.27
N ALA A 86 21.87 9.36 9.08
CA ALA A 86 21.36 10.20 10.17
C ALA A 86 20.10 9.60 10.82
N ARG A 87 19.17 9.03 10.03
CA ARG A 87 17.97 8.36 10.54
C ARG A 87 18.28 7.05 11.27
N LEU A 88 19.22 6.27 10.76
CA LEU A 88 19.72 5.07 11.44
C LEU A 88 20.39 5.43 12.77
N ALA A 89 21.17 6.50 12.82
CA ALA A 89 21.80 7.01 14.04
C ALA A 89 20.75 7.49 15.06
N ALA A 90 19.63 8.03 14.60
CA ALA A 90 18.48 8.38 15.44
C ALA A 90 17.68 7.16 15.95
N GLY A 91 18.08 5.93 15.59
CA GLY A 91 17.42 4.69 16.01
C GLY A 91 16.19 4.31 15.17
N GLU A 92 15.93 5.00 14.06
CA GLU A 92 14.84 4.63 13.16
C GLU A 92 15.22 3.43 12.29
N VAL A 93 14.43 2.34 12.37
CA VAL A 93 14.68 1.12 11.58
C VAL A 93 13.91 1.13 10.25
N LEU A 94 12.78 1.84 10.18
CA LEU A 94 11.87 1.86 9.03
C LEU A 94 11.51 3.30 8.64
N ALA A 95 11.58 3.60 7.34
CA ALA A 95 11.13 4.87 6.80
C ALA A 95 9.61 5.02 6.96
N PRO A 96 9.12 6.22 7.35
CA PRO A 96 7.70 6.49 7.47
C PRO A 96 7.00 6.20 6.14
N GLY A 97 5.85 5.57 6.24
CA GLY A 97 5.11 5.11 5.09
C GLY A 97 4.33 6.20 4.40
N GLY A 98 4.99 7.05 3.62
CA GLY A 98 4.34 8.10 2.85
C GLY A 98 5.39 9.05 2.30
N VAL A 99 5.21 9.47 1.05
CA VAL A 99 5.98 10.55 0.45
C VAL A 99 5.90 11.77 1.39
N VAL A 100 7.02 12.18 1.97
CA VAL A 100 7.17 13.49 2.59
C VAL A 100 8.28 14.20 1.84
N VAL A 101 7.89 15.06 0.90
CA VAL A 101 8.76 16.04 0.25
C VAL A 101 8.62 17.35 1.02
N ARG A 102 9.72 17.75 1.67
CA ARG A 102 10.20 19.10 2.07
C ARG A 102 9.33 19.99 2.98
N GLU A 103 9.85 20.90 3.81
CA GLU A 103 11.16 21.22 4.38
C GLU A 103 10.94 22.49 5.25
N SER A 104 11.49 22.54 6.46
CA SER A 104 11.97 23.81 7.06
C SER A 104 12.77 23.54 8.33
N VAL A 105 14.06 23.85 8.21
CA VAL A 105 15.06 24.21 9.21
C VAL A 105 14.52 24.71 10.56
N ALA A 106 15.04 24.15 11.67
CA ALA A 106 15.42 24.91 12.86
C ALA A 106 16.23 24.02 13.83
N GLU A 107 17.36 24.58 14.28
CA GLU A 107 18.09 24.31 15.52
C GLU A 107 18.79 22.96 15.75
N SER A 108 20.09 22.98 15.45
CA SER A 108 21.11 22.25 16.20
C SER A 108 21.13 22.75 17.65
N PRO A 109 21.31 21.85 18.63
CA PRO A 109 22.44 22.08 19.53
C PRO A 109 23.29 20.82 19.76
N ALA A 110 24.59 21.02 19.58
CA ALA A 110 25.73 20.50 20.36
C ALA A 110 25.73 19.02 20.78
N LEU A 111 26.59 18.26 20.10
CA LEU A 111 27.17 16.99 20.54
C LEU A 111 27.87 17.11 21.91
N PRO A 112 27.88 16.02 22.68
CA PRO A 112 29.10 15.53 23.33
C PRO A 112 29.73 14.40 22.51
N SER A 113 31.05 14.34 22.58
CA SER A 113 32.01 13.49 21.88
C SER A 113 31.81 11.96 22.06
N PRO A 114 32.34 11.13 21.14
CA PRO A 114 32.19 9.69 21.16
C PRO A 114 33.21 9.05 22.11
N GLU A 115 32.73 8.52 23.25
CA GLU A 115 33.49 7.55 24.02
C GLU A 115 33.42 6.17 23.32
N LEU A 116 34.60 5.56 23.21
CA LEU A 116 34.85 4.26 22.60
C LEU A 116 33.93 3.18 23.20
N VAL A 117 33.00 2.66 22.41
CA VAL A 117 32.28 1.43 22.77
C VAL A 117 33.15 0.23 22.38
N GLU A 118 33.88 -0.24 23.38
CA GLU A 118 34.60 -1.52 23.40
C GLU A 118 33.58 -2.67 23.24
N GLN A 119 33.77 -3.52 22.23
CA GLN A 119 32.91 -4.68 21.97
C GLN A 119 33.34 -5.86 22.86
N PRO A 120 32.50 -6.39 23.78
CA PRO A 120 32.79 -7.64 24.45
C PRO A 120 32.23 -8.80 23.63
N ASN A 121 33.18 -9.56 23.07
CA ASN A 121 33.25 -11.02 22.96
C ASN A 121 31.94 -11.83 23.04
N ALA A 122 31.71 -12.55 21.94
CA ALA A 122 30.75 -13.63 21.78
C ALA A 122 31.16 -14.88 22.59
N SER A 123 30.88 -14.91 23.90
CA SER A 123 30.84 -16.14 24.69
C SER A 123 30.34 -15.90 26.12
N ASP A 124 29.13 -15.37 26.28
CA ASP A 124 28.36 -15.54 27.51
C ASP A 124 26.90 -15.75 27.13
N ALA A 125 26.50 -17.02 27.02
CA ALA A 125 25.10 -17.38 26.88
C ALA A 125 24.42 -17.22 28.25
N GLY A 126 24.39 -15.97 28.73
CA GLY A 126 23.57 -15.56 29.85
C GLY A 126 22.13 -15.94 29.54
N ILE A 127 21.51 -16.63 30.50
CA ILE A 127 20.12 -17.03 30.46
C ILE A 127 19.28 -15.77 30.18
N ALA A 128 18.73 -15.68 28.97
CA ALA A 128 17.98 -14.50 28.55
C ALA A 128 16.54 -14.61 29.03
N PHE A 129 16.05 -13.59 29.74
CA PHE A 129 14.68 -13.56 30.23
C PHE A 129 13.74 -12.87 29.23
N CYS A 130 12.49 -13.34 29.17
CA CYS A 130 11.48 -12.71 28.32
C CYS A 130 11.29 -11.24 28.71
N TYR A 131 11.29 -10.34 27.73
CA TYR A 131 11.10 -8.90 28.00
C TYR A 131 9.79 -8.56 28.73
N ARG A 132 8.78 -9.42 28.60
CA ARG A 132 7.45 -9.27 29.22
C ARG A 132 7.27 -10.14 30.47
N HIS A 133 8.08 -11.18 30.61
CA HIS A 133 8.06 -12.10 31.74
C HIS A 133 9.49 -12.28 32.27
N PRO A 134 9.96 -11.37 33.15
CA PRO A 134 11.34 -11.36 33.61
C PRO A 134 11.73 -12.56 34.48
N LYS A 135 10.76 -13.39 34.90
CA LYS A 135 10.99 -14.64 35.64
C LYS A 135 11.13 -15.88 34.75
N ARG A 136 11.00 -15.74 33.42
CA ARG A 136 11.02 -16.87 32.50
C ARG A 136 12.25 -16.81 31.61
N GLU A 137 13.04 -17.85 31.68
CA GLU A 137 14.20 -18.09 30.84
C GLU A 137 13.75 -18.45 29.42
N THR A 138 14.46 -17.91 28.42
CA THR A 138 14.07 -18.03 27.01
C THR A 138 15.29 -18.09 26.11
N GLY A 139 15.30 -19.05 25.19
CA GLY A 139 16.25 -19.07 24.07
C GLY A 139 15.70 -18.45 22.78
N LEU A 140 14.41 -18.05 22.76
CA LEU A 140 13.74 -17.55 21.56
C LEU A 140 13.91 -16.03 21.45
N ARG A 141 14.18 -15.55 20.24
CA ARG A 141 14.34 -14.13 19.91
C ARG A 141 13.43 -13.72 18.76
N CYS A 142 12.98 -12.47 18.80
CA CYS A 142 12.18 -11.90 17.71
C CYS A 142 13.02 -11.79 16.44
N THR A 143 12.60 -12.40 15.33
CA THR A 143 13.30 -12.21 14.04
C THR A 143 13.28 -10.78 13.51
N SER A 144 12.41 -9.92 14.02
CA SER A 144 12.28 -8.52 13.59
C SER A 144 12.98 -7.50 14.50
N CYS A 145 13.10 -7.77 15.80
CA CYS A 145 13.67 -6.82 16.77
C CYS A 145 14.68 -7.44 17.73
N ASP A 146 14.99 -8.71 17.56
CA ASP A 146 15.96 -9.53 18.29
C ASP A 146 15.82 -9.58 19.83
N ARG A 147 14.72 -9.04 20.35
CA ARG A 147 14.36 -9.11 21.78
C ARG A 147 14.06 -10.55 22.19
N PRO A 148 14.45 -10.98 23.41
CA PRO A 148 14.11 -12.29 23.96
C PRO A 148 12.61 -12.40 24.26
N ILE A 149 11.98 -13.51 23.83
CA ILE A 149 10.54 -13.77 23.97
C ILE A 149 10.32 -15.18 24.52
N CYS A 150 9.33 -15.39 25.37
CA CYS A 150 8.95 -16.75 25.82
C CYS A 150 8.00 -17.44 24.82
N ALA A 151 7.91 -18.77 24.89
CA ALA A 151 6.99 -19.57 24.08
C ALA A 151 5.53 -19.09 24.17
N ASP A 152 5.08 -18.57 25.33
CA ASP A 152 3.71 -18.04 25.47
C ASP A 152 3.49 -16.68 24.77
N CYS A 153 4.55 -15.90 24.57
CA CYS A 153 4.46 -14.58 23.93
C CYS A 153 4.75 -14.64 22.43
N VAL A 154 5.21 -15.79 21.92
CA VAL A 154 5.57 -15.95 20.52
C VAL A 154 4.32 -15.90 19.63
N ARG A 155 4.43 -15.19 18.51
CA ARG A 155 3.44 -15.24 17.44
C ARG A 155 4.10 -15.86 16.22
N ALA A 156 3.53 -16.96 15.74
CA ALA A 156 3.95 -17.57 14.49
C ALA A 156 3.68 -16.58 13.34
N ALA A 157 4.70 -16.33 12.51
CA ALA A 157 4.56 -15.60 11.26
C ALA A 157 5.00 -16.49 10.09
N ALA A 158 4.67 -16.06 8.87
CA ALA A 158 5.05 -16.75 7.64
C ALA A 158 6.58 -16.95 7.51
N VAL A 159 7.36 -16.07 8.14
CA VAL A 159 8.81 -16.22 8.26
C VAL A 159 9.20 -15.95 9.71
N GLY A 160 9.52 -17.01 10.44
CA GLY A 160 10.07 -16.97 11.79
C GLY A 160 9.09 -16.63 12.91
N GLN A 161 9.66 -16.29 14.05
CA GLN A 161 8.96 -16.00 15.30
C GLN A 161 8.98 -14.49 15.57
N LEU A 162 7.81 -13.91 15.89
CA LEU A 162 7.67 -12.48 16.17
C LEU A 162 7.19 -12.24 17.60
N CYS A 163 7.64 -11.13 18.18
CA CYS A 163 7.06 -10.58 19.40
C CYS A 163 5.67 -9.99 19.12
N PRO A 164 4.79 -9.83 20.12
CA PRO A 164 3.44 -9.33 19.91
C PRO A 164 3.41 -7.90 19.36
N GLU A 165 4.42 -7.07 19.63
CA GLU A 165 4.56 -5.73 19.06
C GLU A 165 4.85 -5.78 17.55
N CYS A 166 5.84 -6.58 17.14
CA CYS A 166 6.19 -6.77 15.73
C CYS A 166 5.10 -7.52 14.96
N ALA A 167 4.39 -8.45 15.61
CA ALA A 167 3.26 -9.13 15.00
C ALA A 167 2.07 -8.17 14.79
N ARG A 168 1.90 -7.17 15.68
CA ARG A 168 0.85 -6.16 15.56
C ARG A 168 1.19 -5.11 14.50
N SER A 169 2.46 -4.77 14.30
CA SER A 169 2.91 -3.89 13.20
C SER A 169 2.90 -4.59 11.83
N ARG A 170 3.07 -5.92 11.78
CA ARG A 170 2.90 -6.70 10.54
C ARG A 170 1.46 -6.99 10.14
N ARG A 171 0.48 -6.80 11.04
CA ARG A 171 -0.93 -6.78 10.60
C ARG A 171 -1.07 -5.58 9.67
N PRO A 172 -1.55 -5.76 8.43
CA PRO A 172 -1.62 -4.66 7.50
C PRO A 172 -2.46 -3.55 8.12
N VAL A 173 -1.84 -2.37 8.28
CA VAL A 173 -2.50 -1.11 8.66
C VAL A 173 -3.38 -0.61 7.49
N ASN A 174 -4.00 -1.54 6.75
CA ASN A 174 -4.97 -1.29 5.68
C ASN A 174 -6.34 -0.84 6.23
N TYR A 175 -6.37 -0.34 7.47
CA TYR A 175 -7.55 0.23 8.12
C TYR A 175 -7.32 1.67 8.59
N GLN A 176 -6.35 2.38 7.99
CA GLN A 176 -6.34 3.84 8.03
C GLN A 176 -6.73 4.36 6.64
N VAL A 177 -7.93 3.97 6.18
CA VAL A 177 -8.60 4.76 5.15
C VAL A 177 -8.95 6.08 5.84
N ALA A 178 -8.34 7.18 5.41
CA ALA A 178 -8.69 8.49 5.96
C ALA A 178 -10.20 8.68 5.82
N VAL A 179 -10.86 9.23 6.86
CA VAL A 179 -12.32 9.42 6.85
C VAL A 179 -12.75 10.23 5.61
N GLY A 180 -11.89 11.14 5.13
CA GLY A 180 -12.08 11.88 3.88
C GLY A 180 -12.18 10.99 2.63
N ASP A 181 -11.28 10.02 2.46
CA ASP A 181 -11.32 9.08 1.31
C ASP A 181 -12.62 8.25 1.35
N LEU A 182 -13.08 7.90 2.55
CA LEU A 182 -14.32 7.14 2.73
C LEU A 182 -15.56 7.98 2.38
N LEU A 183 -15.57 9.25 2.77
CA LEU A 183 -16.66 10.20 2.47
C LEU A 183 -16.74 10.50 0.97
N ILE A 184 -15.60 10.76 0.32
CA ILE A 184 -15.55 11.04 -1.13
C ILE A 184 -16.06 9.84 -1.92
N ASN A 185 -15.55 8.64 -1.62
CA ASN A 185 -15.98 7.41 -2.31
C ASN A 185 -17.46 7.09 -2.04
N GLY A 186 -17.92 7.31 -0.81
CA GLY A 186 -19.34 7.15 -0.44
C GLY A 186 -20.25 8.11 -1.20
N LEU A 187 -19.88 9.39 -1.29
CA LEU A 187 -20.63 10.41 -2.02
C LEU A 187 -20.71 10.07 -3.51
N VAL A 188 -19.59 9.70 -4.13
CA VAL A 188 -19.55 9.27 -5.53
C VAL A 188 -20.44 8.06 -5.76
N ALA A 189 -20.44 7.07 -4.87
CA ALA A 189 -21.30 5.89 -4.97
C ALA A 189 -22.79 6.23 -4.85
N VAL A 190 -23.15 7.15 -3.94
CA VAL A 190 -24.54 7.62 -3.77
C VAL A 190 -25.01 8.36 -5.03
N VAL A 191 -24.22 9.33 -5.52
CA VAL A 191 -24.57 10.12 -6.71
C VAL A 191 -24.67 9.23 -7.95
N TYR A 192 -23.73 8.30 -8.14
CA TYR A 192 -23.76 7.36 -9.25
C TYR A 192 -24.97 6.41 -9.15
N GLY A 193 -25.25 5.86 -7.97
CA GLY A 193 -26.42 5.01 -7.72
C GLY A 193 -27.72 5.75 -8.00
N PHE A 194 -27.83 7.01 -7.59
CA PHE A 194 -28.98 7.86 -7.86
C PHE A 194 -29.16 8.12 -9.36
N LEU A 195 -28.11 8.54 -10.06
CA LEU A 195 -28.15 8.81 -11.51
C LEU A 195 -28.50 7.56 -12.31
N MET A 196 -27.83 6.44 -12.03
CA MET A 196 -28.11 5.19 -12.74
C MET A 196 -29.50 4.65 -12.43
N SER A 197 -29.99 4.82 -11.19
CA SER A 197 -31.36 4.44 -10.84
C SER A 197 -32.42 5.32 -11.50
N ILE A 198 -32.16 6.62 -11.73
CA ILE A 198 -33.04 7.49 -12.52
C ILE A 198 -33.06 7.07 -13.99
N ILE A 199 -31.89 6.85 -14.60
CA ILE A 199 -31.77 6.45 -16.01
C ILE A 199 -32.44 5.10 -16.22
N ALA A 200 -32.19 4.13 -15.32
CA ALA A 200 -32.86 2.85 -15.31
C ALA A 200 -34.36 3.01 -15.06
N GLY A 201 -34.79 3.84 -14.11
CA GLY A 201 -36.20 4.09 -13.80
C GLY A 201 -36.97 4.60 -14.99
N PHE A 202 -36.47 5.62 -15.65
CA PHE A 202 -37.13 6.22 -16.80
C PHE A 202 -37.05 5.32 -18.03
N GLY A 203 -35.89 4.71 -18.29
CA GLY A 203 -35.68 3.83 -19.44
C GLY A 203 -36.45 2.52 -19.35
N LEU A 204 -36.44 1.86 -18.19
CA LEU A 204 -37.17 0.60 -17.97
C LEU A 204 -38.68 0.84 -17.89
N ALA A 205 -39.14 1.95 -17.33
CA ALA A 205 -40.57 2.27 -17.30
C ALA A 205 -41.15 2.50 -18.71
N MET A 206 -40.38 3.12 -19.62
CA MET A 206 -40.85 3.39 -20.99
C MET A 206 -40.97 2.12 -21.84
N ILE A 207 -40.18 1.08 -21.55
CA ILE A 207 -40.09 -0.17 -22.32
C ILE A 207 -41.09 -1.24 -21.85
N GLY A 208 -41.67 -1.10 -20.65
CA GLY A 208 -42.71 -1.99 -20.14
C GLY A 208 -42.20 -3.42 -19.86
N PHE A 209 -42.86 -4.44 -20.42
CA PHE A 209 -42.58 -5.86 -20.10
C PHE A 209 -41.16 -6.33 -20.48
N PHE A 210 -40.57 -5.78 -21.54
CA PHE A 210 -39.20 -6.12 -21.95
C PHE A 210 -38.13 -5.56 -21.00
N SER A 211 -38.51 -4.70 -20.05
CA SER A 211 -37.60 -4.16 -19.03
C SER A 211 -36.95 -5.23 -18.16
N LEU A 212 -37.59 -6.39 -17.97
CA LEU A 212 -37.05 -7.49 -17.17
C LEU A 212 -35.76 -8.07 -17.78
N PHE A 213 -35.76 -8.31 -19.08
CA PHE A 213 -34.59 -8.82 -19.80
C PHE A 213 -33.47 -7.78 -19.83
N LEU A 214 -33.84 -6.52 -20.02
CA LEU A 214 -32.91 -5.41 -20.08
C LEU A 214 -32.25 -5.15 -18.71
N ALA A 215 -33.01 -5.27 -17.61
CA ALA A 215 -32.49 -5.20 -16.24
C ALA A 215 -31.40 -6.25 -15.97
N PHE A 216 -31.61 -7.48 -16.44
CA PHE A 216 -30.68 -8.59 -16.21
C PHE A 216 -29.37 -8.42 -16.99
N ILE A 217 -29.43 -7.86 -18.20
CA ILE A 217 -28.25 -7.61 -19.04
C ILE A 217 -27.47 -6.39 -18.55
N LEU A 218 -28.16 -5.28 -18.24
CA LEU A 218 -27.50 -4.01 -17.88
C LEU A 218 -27.09 -3.93 -16.41
N GLY A 219 -27.72 -4.70 -15.52
CA GLY A 219 -27.42 -4.69 -14.08
C GLY A 219 -25.94 -4.98 -13.78
N PRO A 220 -25.38 -6.09 -14.27
CA PRO A 220 -23.97 -6.41 -14.10
C PRO A 220 -23.04 -5.37 -14.73
N SER A 221 -23.40 -4.84 -15.90
CA SER A 221 -22.62 -3.80 -16.58
C SER A 221 -22.54 -2.51 -15.76
N ALA A 222 -23.65 -2.08 -15.16
CA ALA A 222 -23.70 -0.89 -14.31
C ALA A 222 -22.84 -1.05 -13.04
N GLY A 223 -22.88 -2.23 -12.41
CA GLY A 223 -22.04 -2.55 -11.26
C GLY A 223 -20.55 -2.60 -11.60
N GLU A 224 -20.19 -3.15 -12.76
CA GLU A 224 -18.79 -3.18 -13.20
C GLU A 224 -18.24 -1.79 -13.55
N LEU A 225 -19.08 -0.93 -14.13
CA LEU A 225 -18.70 0.44 -14.44
C LEU A 225 -18.42 1.25 -13.16
N LEU A 226 -19.24 1.05 -12.11
CA LEU A 226 -19.03 1.66 -10.80
C LEU A 226 -17.69 1.23 -10.18
N VAL A 227 -17.38 -0.07 -10.21
CA VAL A 227 -16.11 -0.59 -9.68
C VAL A 227 -14.92 -0.01 -10.45
N ARG A 228 -14.97 0.01 -11.78
CA ARG A 228 -13.90 0.60 -12.62
C ARG A 228 -13.72 2.10 -12.39
N LEU A 229 -14.81 2.82 -12.15
CA LEU A 229 -14.77 4.25 -11.85
C LEU A 229 -14.09 4.51 -10.50
N ILE A 230 -14.42 3.72 -9.48
CA ILE A 230 -13.83 3.83 -8.15
C ILE A 230 -12.35 3.39 -8.17
N GLU A 231 -12.01 2.32 -8.91
CA GLU A 231 -10.61 1.90 -9.07
C GLU A 231 -9.74 2.94 -9.81
N ARG A 232 -10.31 3.71 -10.74
CA ARG A 232 -9.61 4.85 -11.37
C ARG A 232 -9.34 5.99 -10.40
N LEU A 233 -10.26 6.23 -9.46
CA LEU A 233 -10.16 7.32 -8.50
C LEU A 233 -9.31 6.94 -7.27
N ASN A 234 -9.28 5.66 -6.90
CA ASN A 234 -8.61 5.22 -5.67
C ASN A 234 -8.01 3.81 -5.86
N ARG A 235 -6.68 3.72 -5.88
CA ARG A 235 -5.93 2.45 -6.00
C ARG A 235 -5.92 1.60 -4.71
N LYS A 236 -6.57 2.06 -3.65
CA LYS A 236 -6.57 1.39 -2.34
C LYS A 236 -7.65 0.32 -2.28
N ARG A 237 -7.26 -0.94 -2.06
CA ARG A 237 -8.18 -2.09 -1.92
C ARG A 237 -8.35 -2.45 -0.44
N GLY A 238 -9.59 -2.52 0.04
CA GLY A 238 -9.89 -2.90 1.43
C GLY A 238 -11.37 -3.22 1.68
N ARG A 239 -11.65 -4.09 2.66
CA ARG A 239 -13.00 -4.55 3.02
C ARG A 239 -13.92 -3.42 3.51
N SER A 240 -13.36 -2.34 4.06
CA SER A 240 -14.11 -1.14 4.45
C SER A 240 -14.65 -0.36 3.25
N ILE A 241 -13.87 -0.23 2.17
CA ILE A 241 -14.33 0.41 0.92
C ILE A 241 -15.49 -0.38 0.31
N GLN A 242 -15.44 -1.71 0.36
CA GLN A 242 -16.52 -2.57 -0.12
C GLN A 242 -17.85 -2.29 0.59
N ILE A 243 -17.83 -2.14 1.93
CA ILE A 243 -19.05 -1.88 2.71
C ILE A 243 -19.59 -0.49 2.40
N THR A 244 -18.75 0.54 2.38
CA THR A 244 -19.20 1.93 2.14
C THR A 244 -19.73 2.13 0.73
N VAL A 245 -19.09 1.57 -0.29
CA VAL A 245 -19.55 1.69 -1.69
C VAL A 245 -20.87 0.97 -1.89
N SER A 246 -21.01 -0.24 -1.34
CA SER A 246 -22.25 -1.01 -1.43
C SER A 246 -23.40 -0.29 -0.72
N LEU A 247 -23.14 0.24 0.49
CA LEU A 247 -24.13 0.98 1.27
C LEU A 247 -24.52 2.30 0.59
N GLY A 248 -23.55 3.01 -0.01
CA GLY A 248 -23.80 4.24 -0.75
C GLY A 248 -24.65 4.02 -2.00
N TYR A 249 -24.36 2.97 -2.78
CA TYR A 249 -25.17 2.61 -3.94
C TYR A 249 -26.60 2.23 -3.54
N LEU A 250 -26.75 1.42 -2.48
CA LEU A 250 -28.06 1.08 -1.92
C LEU A 250 -28.83 2.34 -1.52
N LEU A 251 -28.24 3.24 -0.73
CA LEU A 251 -28.87 4.49 -0.32
C LEU A 251 -29.34 5.35 -1.49
N GLY A 252 -28.50 5.51 -2.52
CA GLY A 252 -28.85 6.26 -3.73
C GLY A 252 -29.96 5.61 -4.55
N ALA A 253 -29.92 4.28 -4.67
CA ALA A 253 -30.91 3.52 -5.43
C ALA A 253 -32.27 3.43 -4.69
N THR A 254 -32.26 3.28 -3.36
CA THR A 254 -33.46 3.13 -2.54
C THR A 254 -34.41 4.32 -2.66
N LEU A 255 -33.90 5.55 -2.76
CA LEU A 255 -34.74 6.75 -2.94
C LEU A 255 -35.61 6.66 -4.20
N VAL A 256 -35.05 6.17 -5.30
CA VAL A 256 -35.75 6.05 -6.58
C VAL A 256 -36.66 4.82 -6.60
N VAL A 257 -36.25 3.71 -5.98
CA VAL A 257 -37.09 2.49 -5.85
C VAL A 257 -38.34 2.77 -5.01
N ILE A 258 -38.24 3.58 -3.96
CA ILE A 258 -39.40 3.98 -3.14
C ILE A 258 -40.36 4.86 -3.95
N PHE A 259 -39.84 5.78 -4.76
CA PHE A 259 -40.66 6.70 -5.54
C PHE A 259 -41.30 6.04 -6.77
N PHE A 260 -40.58 5.16 -7.47
CA PHE A 260 -41.06 4.36 -8.59
C PHE A 260 -41.03 2.87 -8.22
N PHE A 261 -42.03 2.41 -7.48
CA PHE A 261 -42.12 1.02 -7.04
C PHE A 261 -42.38 0.08 -8.23
N ASN A 262 -41.29 -0.47 -8.80
CA ASN A 262 -41.31 -1.39 -9.93
C ASN A 262 -40.40 -2.59 -9.65
N LEU A 263 -40.92 -3.80 -9.87
CA LEU A 263 -40.19 -5.06 -9.64
C LEU A 263 -38.90 -5.14 -10.46
N SER A 264 -38.93 -4.65 -11.71
CA SER A 264 -37.75 -4.60 -12.59
C SER A 264 -36.64 -3.72 -12.02
N LEU A 265 -36.97 -2.61 -11.35
CA LEU A 265 -35.99 -1.72 -10.71
C LEU A 265 -35.32 -2.39 -9.50
N LEU A 266 -36.12 -3.13 -8.74
CA LEU A 266 -35.64 -3.86 -7.57
C LEU A 266 -34.68 -4.97 -8.00
N LEU A 267 -35.00 -5.72 -9.05
CA LEU A 267 -34.10 -6.74 -9.61
C LEU A 267 -32.82 -6.14 -10.17
N PHE A 268 -32.89 -4.99 -10.86
CA PHE A 268 -31.72 -4.29 -11.38
C PHE A 268 -30.77 -3.84 -10.25
N THR A 269 -31.31 -3.26 -9.18
CA THR A 269 -30.51 -2.79 -8.05
C THR A 269 -29.86 -3.95 -7.29
N LEU A 270 -30.59 -5.05 -7.08
CA LEU A 270 -30.03 -6.28 -6.50
C LEU A 270 -28.92 -6.88 -7.36
N ALA A 271 -29.12 -6.98 -8.68
CA ALA A 271 -28.11 -7.51 -9.59
C ALA A 271 -26.84 -6.63 -9.62
N ALA A 272 -27.00 -5.30 -9.66
CA ALA A 272 -25.89 -4.36 -9.61
C ALA A 272 -25.08 -4.47 -8.30
N VAL A 273 -25.77 -4.55 -7.15
CA VAL A 273 -25.13 -4.73 -5.83
C VAL A 273 -24.44 -6.08 -5.73
N ALA A 274 -25.08 -7.16 -6.15
CA ALA A 274 -24.49 -8.50 -6.13
C ALA A 274 -23.20 -8.57 -6.96
N THR A 275 -23.20 -7.96 -8.15
CA THR A 275 -22.02 -7.90 -9.02
C THR A 275 -20.91 -7.05 -8.39
N ALA A 276 -21.24 -5.90 -7.81
CA ALA A 276 -20.28 -5.05 -7.11
C ALA A 276 -19.64 -5.78 -5.92
N VAL A 277 -20.45 -6.48 -5.11
CA VAL A 277 -19.95 -7.25 -3.95
C VAL A 277 -19.08 -8.42 -4.39
N ALA A 278 -19.46 -9.15 -5.45
CA ALA A 278 -18.71 -10.30 -5.95
C ALA A 278 -17.34 -9.91 -6.54
N ARG A 279 -17.25 -8.77 -7.25
CA ARG A 279 -15.97 -8.28 -7.81
C ARG A 279 -15.06 -7.60 -6.80
N LEU A 280 -15.63 -7.02 -5.74
CA LEU A 280 -14.86 -6.34 -4.69
C LEU A 280 -14.41 -7.29 -3.56
N ARG A 281 -14.84 -8.56 -3.59
CA ARG A 281 -14.40 -9.63 -2.68
C ARG A 281 -13.05 -10.18 -3.13
#